data_AF-A0A1I2IAH3-F1
#
_entry.id   AF-A0A1I2IAH3-F1
#
_cell.length_a   1.000
_cell.length_b   1.000
_cell.length_c   1.000
_cell.angle_alpha   90.00
_cell.angle_beta   90.00
_cell.angle_gamma   90.00
#
_symmetry.space_group_name_H-M   'P 1'
#
loop_
_entity.id
_entity.type
_entity.pdbx_description
1 polymer ?
#
loop_
_entity_poly.entity_id
_entity_poly.type
_entity_poly.pdbx_seq_one_letter_code
_entity_poly.pdbx_strand_id
1 'polypeptide(L)'
;MFDGFEKFLVIGIIGVLLLGPQRLPQYAQKLAEFVKAVRRFADTAKDRMRDEMGPEFDEVDWQKLDPRQYDPRRIIRDALLDSGSSAAAVQTAQVTASKVRATAPVVPLAVGEAAPFDAEAT
;
A
#
# COMPACT_ATOMS: atom_id res chain seq x y z
N MET A 1 -1.74 -32.87 -6.40
CA MET A 1 -1.63 -31.41 -6.60
C MET A 1 -3.03 -30.82 -6.81
N PHE A 2 -3.90 -30.95 -5.81
CA PHE A 2 -5.26 -30.37 -5.82
C PHE A 2 -5.57 -29.56 -4.55
N ASP A 3 -4.56 -29.35 -3.68
CA ASP A 3 -4.71 -28.70 -2.36
C ASP A 3 -5.30 -27.29 -2.39
N GLY A 4 -5.11 -26.54 -3.48
CA GLY A 4 -5.59 -25.15 -3.55
C GLY A 4 -7.11 -25.05 -3.67
N PHE A 5 -7.69 -25.78 -4.63
CA PHE A 5 -9.11 -25.68 -4.94
C PHE A 5 -9.99 -26.20 -3.79
N GLU A 6 -9.60 -27.33 -3.19
CA GLU A 6 -10.30 -27.89 -2.04
C GLU A 6 -10.33 -26.91 -0.84
N LYS A 7 -9.22 -26.24 -0.56
CA LYS A 7 -9.15 -25.23 0.52
C LYS A 7 -10.07 -24.04 0.25
N PHE A 8 -10.12 -23.54 -0.98
CA PHE A 8 -11.06 -22.47 -1.34
C PHE A 8 -12.52 -22.91 -1.21
N LEU A 9 -12.83 -24.16 -1.57
CA LEU A 9 -14.17 -24.73 -1.38
C LEU A 9 -14.54 -24.78 0.10
N VAL A 10 -13.64 -25.28 0.95
CA VAL A 10 -13.84 -25.34 2.41
C VAL A 10 -14.04 -23.95 3.01
N ILE A 11 -13.20 -22.97 2.64
CA ILE A 11 -13.35 -21.58 3.08
C ILE A 11 -14.69 -21.00 2.61
N GLY A 12 -15.10 -21.29 1.38
CA GLY A 12 -16.40 -20.88 0.86
C GLY A 12 -17.57 -21.43 1.68
N ILE A 13 -17.54 -22.72 2.00
CA ILE A 13 -18.57 -23.36 2.84
C ILE A 13 -18.59 -22.73 4.24
N ILE A 14 -17.43 -22.56 4.87
CA ILE A 14 -17.33 -21.91 6.19
C ILE A 14 -17.87 -20.49 6.14
N GLY A 15 -17.53 -19.71 5.10
CA GLY A 15 -18.05 -18.35 4.91
C GLY A 15 -19.57 -18.33 4.75
N VAL A 16 -20.14 -19.29 4.03
CA VAL A 16 -21.60 -19.45 3.91
C VAL A 16 -22.24 -19.78 5.25
N LEU A 17 -21.64 -20.64 6.07
CA LEU A 17 -22.17 -21.00 7.39
C LEU A 17 -22.11 -19.84 8.38
N LEU A 18 -21.01 -19.08 8.39
CA LEU A 18 -20.82 -17.94 9.29
C LEU A 18 -21.73 -16.76 8.95
N LEU A 19 -21.83 -16.41 7.66
CA LEU A 19 -22.57 -15.23 7.20
C LEU A 19 -24.04 -15.54 6.88
N GLY A 20 -24.34 -16.80 6.59
CA GLY A 20 -25.64 -17.31 6.15
C GLY A 20 -25.81 -17.31 4.62
N PRO A 21 -26.33 -18.40 4.02
CA PRO A 21 -26.48 -18.53 2.56
C PRO A 21 -27.43 -17.49 1.96
N GLN A 22 -28.37 -16.97 2.76
CA GLN A 22 -29.34 -15.97 2.31
C GLN A 22 -28.74 -14.56 2.19
N ARG A 23 -27.69 -14.25 2.98
CA ARG A 23 -27.09 -12.90 3.02
C ARG A 23 -25.90 -12.75 2.08
N LEU A 24 -25.16 -13.82 1.83
CA LEU A 24 -24.03 -13.84 0.88
C LEU A 24 -24.35 -13.25 -0.50
N PRO A 25 -25.43 -13.64 -1.20
CA PRO A 25 -25.73 -13.10 -2.53
C PRO A 25 -25.99 -11.58 -2.48
N GLN A 26 -26.64 -11.10 -1.41
CA GLN A 26 -26.90 -9.67 -1.23
C GLN A 26 -25.59 -8.88 -1.06
N TYR A 27 -24.65 -9.40 -0.27
CA TYR A 27 -23.34 -8.76 -0.09
C TYR A 27 -22.45 -8.86 -1.33
N ALA A 28 -22.47 -9.99 -2.03
CA ALA A 28 -21.75 -10.15 -3.29
C ALA A 28 -22.25 -9.16 -4.36
N GLN A 29 -23.57 -8.92 -4.43
CA GLN A 29 -24.14 -7.90 -5.29
C GLN A 29 -23.63 -6.50 -4.93
N LYS A 30 -23.66 -6.13 -3.65
CA LYS A 30 -23.12 -4.83 -3.18
C LYS A 30 -21.64 -4.66 -3.50
N LEU A 31 -20.83 -5.70 -3.31
CA LEU A 31 -19.42 -5.68 -3.67
C LEU A 31 -19.24 -5.52 -5.19
N ALA A 32 -20.02 -6.23 -5.99
CA ALA A 32 -19.96 -6.10 -7.44
C ALA A 32 -20.35 -4.69 -7.92
N GLU A 33 -21.37 -4.09 -7.32
CA GLU A 33 -21.76 -2.70 -7.57
C GLU A 33 -20.66 -1.73 -7.17
N PHE A 34 -20.06 -1.92 -5.99
CA PHE A 34 -18.93 -1.12 -5.52
C PHE A 34 -17.74 -1.20 -6.48
N VAL A 35 -17.34 -2.41 -6.89
CA VAL A 35 -16.23 -2.61 -7.85
C VAL A 35 -16.54 -1.94 -9.19
N LYS A 36 -17.78 -2.01 -9.68
CA LYS A 36 -18.20 -1.29 -10.90
C LYS A 36 -18.11 0.22 -10.73
N ALA A 37 -18.53 0.74 -9.58
CA ALA A 37 -18.45 2.18 -9.28
C ALA A 37 -17.00 2.66 -9.20
N VAL A 38 -16.13 1.92 -8.51
CA VAL A 38 -14.69 2.21 -8.43
C VAL A 38 -14.06 2.18 -9.82
N ARG A 39 -14.38 1.17 -10.65
CA ARG A 39 -13.87 1.11 -12.03
C ARG A 39 -14.30 2.32 -12.85
N ARG A 40 -15.58 2.68 -12.84
CA ARG A 40 -16.10 3.88 -13.54
C ARG A 40 -15.43 5.16 -13.06
N PHE A 41 -15.20 5.28 -11.76
CA PHE A 41 -14.51 6.42 -11.18
C PHE A 41 -13.06 6.50 -11.68
N ALA A 42 -12.34 5.37 -11.69
CA ALA A 42 -10.98 5.30 -12.21
C ALA A 42 -10.91 5.65 -13.71
N ASP A 43 -11.84 5.13 -14.51
CA ASP A 43 -11.94 5.45 -15.94
C ASP A 43 -12.17 6.97 -16.15
N THR A 44 -13.10 7.57 -15.38
CA THR A 44 -13.39 9.01 -15.45
C THR A 44 -12.20 9.86 -14.99
N ALA A 45 -11.50 9.46 -13.93
CA ALA A 45 -10.32 10.16 -13.43
C ALA A 45 -9.17 10.09 -14.45
N LYS A 46 -9.01 8.94 -15.12
CA LYS A 46 -8.05 8.76 -16.20
C LYS A 46 -8.35 9.67 -17.39
N ASP A 47 -9.62 9.77 -17.81
CA ASP A 47 -10.01 10.65 -18.90
C ASP A 47 -9.72 12.13 -18.58
N ARG A 48 -10.06 12.59 -17.36
CA ARG A 48 -9.74 13.97 -16.94
C ARG A 48 -8.24 14.26 -16.86
N MET A 49 -7.44 13.31 -16.33
CA MET A 49 -5.99 13.48 -16.32
C MET A 49 -5.40 13.54 -17.74
N ARG A 50 -5.94 12.75 -18.67
CA ARG A 50 -5.52 12.80 -20.08
C ARG A 50 -5.87 14.13 -20.75
N ASP A 51 -7.03 14.70 -20.42
CA ASP A 51 -7.45 16.01 -20.95
C ASP A 51 -6.60 17.17 -20.41
N GLU A 52 -6.15 17.11 -19.15
CA GLU A 52 -5.39 18.19 -18.50
C GLU A 52 -3.86 18.11 -18.71
N MET A 53 -3.29 16.91 -18.83
CA MET A 53 -1.83 16.73 -18.96
C MET A 53 -1.37 16.55 -20.42
N GLY A 54 -2.31 16.47 -21.37
CA GLY A 54 -2.03 16.27 -22.79
C GLY A 54 -1.63 14.83 -23.14
N PRO A 55 -1.52 14.51 -24.45
CA PRO A 55 -1.26 13.16 -24.96
C PRO A 55 0.08 12.53 -24.51
N GLU A 56 0.92 13.26 -23.78
CA GLU A 56 2.20 12.78 -23.23
C GLU A 56 2.04 11.91 -21.96
N PHE A 57 0.83 11.82 -21.38
CA PHE A 57 0.54 10.96 -20.22
C PHE A 57 0.10 9.51 -20.57
N ASP A 58 0.05 9.15 -21.86
CA ASP A 58 -0.24 7.78 -22.29
C ASP A 58 1.00 6.85 -22.23
N GLU A 59 2.21 7.39 -22.01
CA GLU A 59 3.46 6.61 -21.97
C GLU A 59 4.01 6.34 -20.56
N VAL A 60 3.50 7.03 -19.53
CA VAL A 60 4.00 6.88 -18.15
C VAL A 60 3.12 5.91 -17.35
N ASP A 61 3.62 4.68 -17.23
CA ASP A 61 3.52 3.82 -16.05
C ASP A 61 2.24 3.05 -15.69
N TRP A 62 1.27 2.88 -16.59
CA TRP A 62 0.18 1.91 -16.34
C TRP A 62 0.67 0.44 -16.38
N GLN A 63 1.73 0.15 -17.13
CA GLN A 63 2.31 -1.19 -17.24
C GLN A 63 3.21 -1.56 -16.04
N LYS A 64 3.70 -0.56 -15.27
CA LYS A 64 4.43 -0.78 -14.01
C LYS A 64 3.50 -1.06 -12.81
N LEU A 65 2.22 -0.67 -12.93
CA LEU A 65 1.20 -0.90 -11.91
C LEU A 65 0.37 -2.18 -12.14
N ASP A 66 0.61 -2.92 -13.24
CA ASP A 66 0.02 -4.24 -13.44
C ASP A 66 0.70 -5.25 -12.48
N PRO A 67 -0.02 -5.80 -11.48
CA PRO A 67 0.56 -6.70 -10.47
C PRO A 67 1.19 -7.96 -11.06
N ARG A 68 0.81 -8.32 -12.29
CA ARG A 68 1.31 -9.51 -12.98
C ARG A 68 2.56 -9.22 -13.82
N GLN A 69 2.86 -7.96 -14.07
CA GLN A 69 4.03 -7.52 -14.84
C GLN A 69 5.12 -6.88 -13.98
N TYR A 70 4.97 -6.86 -12.66
CA TYR A 70 6.06 -6.66 -11.71
C TYR A 70 6.97 -7.91 -11.76
N ASP A 71 7.78 -8.03 -12.81
CA ASP A 71 8.71 -9.14 -13.00
C ASP A 71 9.94 -8.90 -12.11
N PRO A 72 10.10 -9.61 -10.99
CA PRO A 72 11.20 -9.39 -10.04
C PRO A 72 12.57 -9.57 -10.69
N ARG A 73 12.64 -10.31 -11.80
CA ARG A 73 13.88 -10.51 -12.56
C ARG A 73 14.39 -9.23 -13.19
N ARG A 74 13.49 -8.29 -13.50
CA ARG A 74 13.86 -6.99 -14.10
C ARG A 74 14.60 -6.11 -13.10
N ILE A 75 14.12 -6.06 -11.85
CA ILE A 75 14.76 -5.34 -10.73
C ILE A 75 16.18 -5.88 -10.47
N ILE A 76 16.36 -7.20 -10.53
CA ILE A 76 17.67 -7.84 -10.31
C ILE A 76 18.63 -7.55 -11.48
N ARG A 77 18.14 -7.58 -12.73
CA ARG A 77 18.95 -7.23 -13.90
C ARG A 77 19.33 -5.75 -13.91
N ASP A 78 18.42 -4.87 -13.54
CA ASP A 78 18.69 -3.44 -13.43
C ASP A 78 19.74 -3.21 -12.33
N ALA A 79 19.67 -3.90 -11.18
CA ALA A 79 20.72 -3.84 -10.16
C ALA A 79 22.05 -4.44 -10.63
N LEU A 80 22.06 -5.50 -11.45
CA LEU A 80 23.28 -6.09 -12.00
C LEU A 80 23.91 -5.22 -13.10
N LEU A 81 23.10 -4.60 -13.96
CA LEU A 81 23.56 -3.76 -15.06
C LEU A 81 23.99 -2.36 -14.56
N ASP A 82 23.28 -1.80 -13.57
CA ASP A 82 23.65 -0.57 -12.88
C ASP A 82 24.91 -0.74 -12.01
N SER A 83 25.15 -1.96 -11.49
CA SER A 83 26.41 -2.29 -10.78
C SER A 83 27.67 -2.27 -11.68
N GLY A 84 27.51 -2.15 -13.00
CA GLY A 84 28.63 -1.95 -13.94
C GLY A 84 29.04 -0.48 -14.16
N SER A 85 28.21 0.50 -13.77
CA SER A 85 28.46 1.94 -14.01
C SER A 85 28.50 2.80 -12.75
N SER A 86 28.23 2.23 -11.57
CA SER A 86 28.29 2.96 -10.29
C SER A 86 28.92 2.13 -9.16
N ALA A 87 30.13 1.62 -9.37
CA ALA A 87 30.94 1.06 -8.28
C ALA A 87 31.57 2.15 -7.37
N ALA A 88 31.29 3.44 -7.61
CA ALA A 88 31.87 4.56 -6.85
C ALA A 88 30.87 5.39 -6.04
N ALA A 89 29.57 5.08 -6.07
CA ALA A 89 28.59 5.78 -5.26
C ALA A 89 27.46 4.85 -4.80
N VAL A 90 27.82 3.81 -4.04
CA VAL A 90 26.91 3.31 -3.01
C VAL A 90 26.88 4.38 -1.91
N GLN A 91 26.21 5.50 -2.20
CA GLN A 91 25.46 6.19 -1.18
C GLN A 91 24.39 5.18 -0.79
N THR A 92 24.73 4.37 0.21
CA THR A 92 23.76 3.84 1.14
C THR A 92 22.84 5.01 1.40
N ALA A 93 21.59 4.93 0.93
CA ALA A 93 20.51 5.66 1.55
C ALA A 93 20.46 5.10 2.98
N GLN A 94 21.38 5.60 3.81
CA GLN A 94 21.06 5.94 5.17
C GLN A 94 19.76 6.70 5.01
N VAL A 95 18.66 6.00 5.27
CA VAL A 95 17.54 6.64 5.92
C VAL A 95 18.23 7.35 7.08
N THR A 96 18.50 8.65 6.88
CA THR A 96 18.71 9.56 7.98
C THR A 96 17.45 9.35 8.76
N ALA A 97 17.54 8.48 9.76
CA ALA A 97 16.57 8.34 10.80
C ALA A 97 16.42 9.79 11.26
N SER A 98 15.34 10.41 10.78
CA SER A 98 14.96 11.76 11.16
C SER A 98 15.11 11.75 12.64
N LYS A 99 16.15 12.44 13.11
CA LYS A 99 16.67 12.41 14.48
C LYS A 99 15.51 12.09 15.39
N VAL A 100 15.34 10.82 15.77
CA VAL A 100 14.32 10.45 16.73
C VAL A 100 14.83 11.17 17.95
N ARG A 101 14.20 12.32 18.24
CA ARG A 101 14.58 13.17 19.35
C ARG A 101 14.64 12.22 20.52
N ALA A 102 15.84 12.05 21.07
CA ALA A 102 16.04 11.19 22.22
C ALA A 102 14.97 11.59 23.21
N THR A 103 14.01 10.70 23.45
CA THR A 103 13.01 10.89 24.49
C THR A 103 13.84 11.07 25.75
N ALA A 104 13.77 12.26 26.36
CA ALA A 104 14.54 12.55 27.55
C ALA A 104 14.30 11.41 28.55
N PRO A 105 15.33 10.95 29.28
CA PRO A 105 15.13 9.92 30.29
C PRO A 105 14.00 10.39 31.21
N VAL A 106 13.00 9.54 31.41
CA VAL A 106 11.88 9.83 32.31
C VAL A 106 12.45 9.82 33.72
N VAL A 107 12.83 11.01 34.20
CA VAL A 107 13.25 11.21 35.58
C VAL A 107 11.97 11.23 36.43
N PRO A 108 11.80 10.30 37.38
CA PRO A 108 10.66 10.34 38.27
C PRO A 108 10.70 11.63 39.09
N LEU A 109 9.57 12.35 39.12
CA LEU A 109 9.41 13.59 39.89
C LEU A 109 9.66 13.30 41.38
N ALA A 110 10.32 14.24 42.07
CA ALA A 110 10.44 14.15 43.52
C ALA A 110 9.07 14.33 44.19
N VAL A 111 8.89 13.76 45.38
CA VAL A 111 7.63 13.87 46.13
C VAL A 111 7.37 15.35 46.47
N GLY A 112 6.33 15.92 45.87
CA GLY A 112 5.95 17.33 46.04
C GLY A 112 6.35 18.26 44.89
N GLU A 113 7.02 17.74 43.84
CA GLU A 113 7.37 18.51 42.66
C GLU A 113 6.19 18.60 41.67
N ALA A 114 5.84 19.82 41.24
CA ALA A 114 4.78 20.03 40.28
C ALA A 114 5.24 19.65 38.86
N ALA A 115 4.41 18.89 38.14
CA ALA A 115 4.73 18.52 36.77
C ALA A 115 4.84 19.77 35.87
N PRO A 116 5.83 19.83 34.96
CA PRO A 116 5.95 20.93 34.03
C PRO A 116 4.73 20.95 33.10
N PHE A 117 4.04 22.09 33.01
CA PHE A 117 2.90 22.30 32.13
C PHE A 117 3.28 23.16 30.92
N ASP A 118 2.68 22.88 29.77
CA ASP A 118 2.88 23.63 28.54
C ASP A 118 1.87 24.79 28.47
N ALA A 119 2.37 26.03 28.41
CA ALA A 119 1.55 27.23 28.39
C ALA A 119 1.02 27.59 26.98
N GLU A 120 1.49 26.90 25.93
CA GLU A 120 1.13 27.19 24.53
C GLU A 120 -0.06 26.36 24.02
N ALA A 121 -0.67 25.52 24.86
CA ALA A 121 -1.86 24.75 24.50
C ALA A 121 -3.14 25.59 24.66
N THR A 122 -3.56 26.30 23.60
CA THR A 122 -4.86 26.99 23.49
C THR A 122 -5.65 26.47 22.29
#